data_AF-A0A1J4JIM7-F1
#
_entry.id   AF-A0A1J4JIM7-F1
#
_cell.length_a   1.000
_cell.length_b   1.000
_cell.length_c   1.000
_cell.angle_alpha   90.00
_cell.angle_beta   90.00
_cell.angle_gamma   90.00
#
_symmetry.space_group_name_H-M   'P 1'
#
loop_
_entity.id
_entity.type
_entity.pdbx_description
1 polymer ?
#
loop_
_entity_poly.entity_id
_entity_poly.type
_entity_poly.pdbx_seq_one_letter_code
_entity_poly.pdbx_strand_id
1 'polypeptide(L)'
;MFAFLISSVICDCFFEDGNWYCNQVEQVEYQNIGTSGTYQRVTYMDGNSGQCNKEGHSYNGNFAPLNEEFSYHFRGPLNLKKFAVYYPDGNKYNRKTYYNAETKQADNIVFTNAMGGTAGSGVWSPNFGNSISFAASDGKAGAGSPQTLNDVTLPSTSEFHIWSGEKCEGNDCGYYLPGIPAYHGFKGSRVVLMQFKMPHDYSGNDMPAIWSLNAQIPRTQQYGDCSCWSTGCGEYDLFEVVTNNQEKMISHIHTAQGGNPPNKVPGGGAGNQDYFIRPTNNYMTGAVIYYEDGSKTTIIDVTSKNLNFGDSYSMSDVEGWRSSKGSVAYGMNSNSDNLNSNYDLNSDNTSMKCDFCRKLSQQLIEAFEDGLSEQQIIDQFTNACSYTGNMKSQCESFVTLYLPKFIEQLKTSIAKISAGRLCTFIHLCERKRV
;
A
#
# COMPACT_ATOMS: atom_id res chain seq x y z
N MET A 1 -30.65 23.21 31.94
CA MET A 1 -30.60 23.11 30.46
C MET A 1 -29.16 22.72 30.12
N PHE A 2 -28.94 21.46 29.74
CA PHE A 2 -27.61 20.90 29.47
C PHE A 2 -27.05 21.52 28.18
N ALA A 3 -25.91 22.20 28.26
CA ALA A 3 -25.15 22.64 27.11
C ALA A 3 -24.13 21.55 26.76
N PHE A 4 -24.29 20.94 25.58
CA PHE A 4 -23.33 20.00 25.01
C PHE A 4 -22.02 20.73 24.71
N LEU A 5 -20.94 20.30 25.36
CA LEU A 5 -19.56 20.60 24.96
C LEU A 5 -19.26 19.80 23.69
N ILE A 6 -19.26 20.46 22.53
CA ILE A 6 -18.75 19.89 21.29
C ILE A 6 -17.24 20.17 21.25
N SER A 7 -16.45 19.13 21.52
CA SER A 7 -14.99 19.16 21.36
C SER A 7 -14.65 19.32 19.88
N SER A 8 -13.96 20.41 19.53
CA SER A 8 -13.42 20.67 18.21
C SER A 8 -12.15 19.85 18.00
N VAL A 9 -12.21 18.79 17.18
CA VAL A 9 -11.05 17.96 16.81
C VAL A 9 -10.18 18.73 15.82
N ILE A 10 -8.95 19.02 16.22
CA ILE A 10 -7.89 19.57 15.38
C ILE A 10 -7.27 18.40 14.60
N CYS A 11 -7.22 18.48 13.28
CA CYS A 11 -6.54 17.53 12.39
C CYS A 11 -5.01 17.73 12.49
N ASP A 12 -4.39 17.08 13.47
CA ASP A 12 -2.95 16.92 13.61
C ASP A 12 -2.64 15.41 13.60
N CYS A 13 -1.66 15.00 12.81
CA CYS A 13 -1.17 13.63 12.88
C CYS A 13 -0.49 13.39 14.23
N PHE A 14 -0.71 12.21 14.80
CA PHE A 14 -0.15 11.79 16.08
C PHE A 14 0.69 10.54 15.89
N PHE A 15 1.75 10.43 16.69
CA PHE A 15 2.61 9.27 16.72
C PHE A 15 2.11 8.32 17.81
N GLU A 16 1.83 7.07 17.46
CA GLU A 16 1.37 6.03 18.36
C GLU A 16 2.11 4.72 18.07
N ASP A 17 2.76 4.19 19.09
CA ASP A 17 3.45 2.90 19.12
C ASP A 17 4.47 2.64 17.99
N GLY A 18 5.02 3.69 17.36
CA GLY A 18 6.01 3.55 16.30
C GLY A 18 5.54 4.02 14.93
N ASN A 19 4.25 4.35 14.79
CA ASN A 19 3.69 4.82 13.51
C ASN A 19 2.97 6.17 13.65
N TRP A 20 2.92 6.92 12.55
CA TRP A 20 2.13 8.14 12.44
C TRP A 20 0.72 7.82 11.99
N TYR A 21 -0.26 8.50 12.56
CA TYR A 21 -1.66 8.42 12.15
C TYR A 21 -2.22 9.83 12.04
N CYS A 22 -2.91 10.12 10.94
CA CYS A 22 -3.53 11.41 10.69
C CYS A 22 -5.05 11.28 10.89
N ASN A 23 -5.82 11.13 9.82
CA ASN A 23 -7.26 11.13 9.90
C ASN A 23 -7.82 9.73 9.76
N GLN A 24 -8.90 9.46 10.50
CA GLN A 24 -9.77 8.34 10.16
C GLN A 24 -10.45 8.64 8.83
N VAL A 25 -10.35 7.70 7.89
CA VAL A 25 -10.97 7.78 6.56
C VAL A 25 -11.84 6.55 6.30
N GLU A 26 -12.77 6.72 5.37
CA GLU A 26 -13.52 5.62 4.77
C GLU A 26 -13.00 5.32 3.36
N GLN A 27 -12.12 6.16 2.80
CA GLN A 27 -11.57 6.00 1.47
C GLN A 27 -10.16 6.59 1.37
N VAL A 28 -9.25 5.89 0.69
CA VAL A 28 -7.96 6.41 0.21
C VAL A 28 -7.91 6.24 -1.30
N GLU A 29 -7.64 7.33 -2.02
CA GLU A 29 -7.45 7.29 -3.46
C GLU A 29 -6.01 7.62 -3.84
N TYR A 30 -5.37 6.70 -4.56
CA TYR A 30 -4.07 6.89 -5.18
C TYR A 30 -4.24 7.37 -6.61
N GLN A 31 -3.70 8.54 -6.93
CA GLN A 31 -3.74 9.11 -8.28
C GLN A 31 -2.34 9.20 -8.88
N ASN A 32 -2.27 9.36 -10.20
CA ASN A 32 -1.02 9.48 -10.97
C ASN A 32 -0.07 8.29 -10.78
N ILE A 33 -0.63 7.10 -10.62
CA ILE A 33 0.13 5.85 -10.56
C ILE A 33 0.69 5.57 -11.96
N GLY A 34 1.99 5.31 -12.06
CA GLY A 34 2.64 4.97 -13.32
C GLY A 34 3.99 5.66 -13.49
N THR A 35 4.98 4.89 -13.93
CA THR A 35 6.32 5.41 -14.25
C THR A 35 7.00 4.44 -15.20
N SER A 36 8.07 4.89 -15.84
CA SER A 36 9.01 4.01 -16.52
C SER A 36 10.10 3.59 -15.54
N GLY A 37 10.55 2.36 -15.62
CA GLY A 37 11.63 1.87 -14.79
C GLY A 37 12.08 0.48 -15.19
N THR A 38 12.89 -0.12 -14.33
CA THR A 38 13.33 -1.50 -14.48
C THR A 38 13.44 -2.09 -13.09
N TYR A 39 12.90 -3.29 -12.90
CA TYR A 39 13.15 -4.12 -11.71
C TYR A 39 13.92 -5.38 -12.12
N GLN A 40 14.48 -6.11 -11.16
CA GLN A 40 15.22 -7.35 -11.43
C GLN A 40 14.29 -8.56 -11.27
N ARG A 41 13.83 -9.12 -12.39
CA ARG A 41 13.02 -10.34 -12.36
C ARG A 41 13.91 -11.55 -12.20
N VAL A 42 13.48 -12.53 -11.40
CA VAL A 42 14.20 -13.80 -11.27
C VAL A 42 14.06 -14.60 -12.56
N THR A 43 15.14 -15.26 -12.99
CA THR A 43 15.16 -16.11 -14.18
C THR A 43 15.62 -17.53 -13.90
N TYR A 44 16.24 -17.75 -12.74
CA TYR A 44 16.71 -19.06 -12.31
C TYR A 44 16.95 -19.08 -10.81
N MET A 45 16.60 -20.20 -10.18
CA MET A 45 16.86 -20.49 -8.77
C MET A 45 17.35 -21.93 -8.62
N ASP A 46 18.41 -22.13 -7.84
CA ASP A 46 18.80 -23.44 -7.33
C ASP A 46 18.80 -23.42 -5.80
N GLY A 47 17.84 -24.14 -5.21
CA GLY A 47 17.65 -24.20 -3.77
C GLY A 47 18.81 -24.80 -2.99
N ASN A 48 19.69 -25.59 -3.64
CA ASN A 48 20.82 -26.25 -2.97
C ASN A 48 22.08 -25.38 -2.93
N SER A 49 22.46 -24.76 -4.04
CA SER A 49 23.59 -23.83 -4.08
C SER A 49 23.24 -22.42 -3.59
N GLY A 50 21.95 -22.08 -3.55
CA GLY A 50 21.50 -20.72 -3.28
C GLY A 50 21.64 -19.79 -4.50
N GLN A 51 21.94 -20.33 -5.68
CA GLN A 51 22.04 -19.53 -6.89
C GLN A 51 20.69 -18.87 -7.21
N CYS A 52 20.72 -17.56 -7.39
CA CYS A 52 19.58 -16.75 -7.80
C CYS A 52 20.00 -15.85 -8.96
N ASN A 53 19.60 -16.17 -10.19
CA ASN A 53 19.86 -15.29 -11.32
C ASN A 53 18.67 -14.36 -11.51
N LYS A 54 18.96 -13.10 -11.79
CA LYS A 54 17.97 -12.10 -12.15
C LYS A 54 18.37 -11.39 -13.43
N GLU A 55 17.40 -10.81 -14.11
CA GLU A 55 17.63 -9.93 -15.24
C GLU A 55 16.74 -8.69 -15.16
N GLY A 56 17.16 -7.62 -15.85
CA GLY A 56 16.37 -6.39 -15.93
C GLY A 56 15.06 -6.62 -16.69
N HIS A 57 13.95 -6.31 -16.04
CA HIS A 57 12.63 -6.23 -16.64
C HIS A 57 12.19 -4.77 -16.71
N SER A 58 12.18 -4.21 -17.91
CA SER A 58 11.73 -2.84 -18.12
C SER A 58 10.20 -2.78 -18.17
N TYR A 59 9.65 -1.80 -17.46
CA TYR A 59 8.23 -1.49 -17.48
C TYR A 59 8.04 -0.01 -17.81
N ASN A 60 6.89 0.31 -18.39
CA ASN A 60 6.55 1.66 -18.78
C ASN A 60 5.03 1.84 -18.84
N GLY A 61 4.59 3.07 -18.67
CA GLY A 61 3.24 3.50 -18.93
C GLY A 61 2.47 3.84 -17.68
N ASN A 62 1.21 4.19 -17.92
CA ASN A 62 0.23 4.41 -16.86
C ASN A 62 0.12 3.15 -16.03
N PHE A 63 0.00 3.33 -14.71
CA PHE A 63 -0.15 2.26 -13.75
C PHE A 63 1.04 1.30 -13.59
N ALA A 64 2.08 1.33 -14.44
CA ALA A 64 3.20 0.40 -14.37
C ALA A 64 4.14 0.67 -13.19
N PRO A 65 4.65 -0.36 -12.47
CA PRO A 65 4.53 -1.80 -12.76
C PRO A 65 3.28 -2.46 -12.14
N LEU A 66 2.37 -1.68 -11.56
CA LEU A 66 1.16 -2.17 -10.89
C LEU A 66 0.07 -2.65 -11.85
N ASN A 67 0.30 -2.51 -13.16
CA ASN A 67 -0.52 -3.13 -14.21
C ASN A 67 -0.17 -4.60 -14.48
N GLU A 68 0.88 -5.13 -13.85
CA GLU A 68 1.20 -6.54 -13.91
C GLU A 68 0.23 -7.39 -13.06
N GLU A 69 0.46 -8.71 -13.02
CA GLU A 69 -0.37 -9.62 -12.21
C GLU A 69 -0.07 -9.48 -10.73
N PHE A 70 -1.11 -9.40 -9.91
CA PHE A 70 -1.00 -9.35 -8.45
C PHE A 70 -1.76 -10.51 -7.80
N SER A 71 -1.19 -11.07 -6.74
CA SER A 71 -1.87 -12.01 -5.83
C SER A 71 -2.31 -11.27 -4.58
N TYR A 72 -3.37 -11.71 -3.91
CA TYR A 72 -3.86 -11.12 -2.66
C TYR A 72 -3.42 -11.95 -1.47
N HIS A 73 -2.93 -11.29 -0.42
CA HIS A 73 -2.31 -11.92 0.73
C HIS A 73 -3.05 -11.51 1.99
N PHE A 74 -3.15 -12.44 2.93
CA PHE A 74 -3.92 -12.29 4.16
C PHE A 74 -3.09 -12.82 5.33
N ARG A 75 -2.80 -11.96 6.29
CA ARG A 75 -2.10 -12.30 7.54
C ARG A 75 -3.05 -12.18 8.72
N GLY A 76 -3.02 -13.19 9.57
CA GLY A 76 -3.79 -13.19 10.80
C GLY A 76 -3.22 -12.26 11.89
N PRO A 77 -4.04 -11.93 12.91
CA PRO A 77 -5.36 -12.49 13.17
C PRO A 77 -6.48 -11.92 12.29
N LEU A 78 -7.08 -12.78 11.45
CA LEU A 78 -7.99 -12.37 10.39
C LEU A 78 -8.96 -13.50 10.04
N ASN A 79 -10.23 -13.17 9.84
CA ASN A 79 -11.21 -14.05 9.22
C ASN A 79 -11.68 -13.42 7.91
N LEU A 80 -11.54 -14.16 6.79
CA LEU A 80 -12.05 -13.78 5.49
C LEU A 80 -13.37 -14.51 5.22
N LYS A 81 -14.47 -13.75 5.12
CA LYS A 81 -15.81 -14.30 4.88
C LYS A 81 -16.12 -14.43 3.38
N LYS A 82 -15.81 -13.40 2.59
CA LYS A 82 -16.08 -13.36 1.15
C LYS A 82 -14.96 -12.62 0.41
N PHE A 83 -14.68 -13.08 -0.81
CA PHE A 83 -13.76 -12.42 -1.73
C PHE A 83 -14.33 -12.48 -3.15
N ALA A 84 -14.23 -11.40 -3.91
CA ALA A 84 -14.66 -11.38 -5.30
C ALA A 84 -13.82 -10.44 -6.14
N VAL A 85 -13.57 -10.82 -7.39
CA VAL A 85 -12.94 -9.95 -8.40
C VAL A 85 -13.90 -9.76 -9.56
N TYR A 86 -14.06 -8.51 -9.99
CA TYR A 86 -14.92 -8.12 -11.09
C TYR A 86 -14.13 -7.36 -12.14
N TYR A 87 -14.47 -7.61 -13.40
CA TYR A 87 -13.85 -6.98 -14.56
C TYR A 87 -14.86 -6.15 -15.36
N PRO A 88 -14.46 -5.00 -15.90
CA PRO A 88 -15.32 -4.16 -16.73
C PRO A 88 -15.73 -4.92 -18.00
N ASP A 89 -17.01 -4.80 -18.36
CA ASP A 89 -17.63 -5.33 -19.57
C ASP A 89 -18.78 -4.39 -19.98
N GLY A 90 -18.53 -3.52 -20.94
CA GLY A 90 -19.47 -2.47 -21.32
C GLY A 90 -19.71 -1.49 -20.18
N ASN A 91 -20.94 -1.41 -19.68
CA ASN A 91 -21.36 -0.47 -18.62
C ASN A 91 -21.45 -1.10 -17.22
N LYS A 92 -20.86 -2.28 -17.04
CA LYS A 92 -20.92 -3.07 -15.80
C LYS A 92 -19.57 -3.70 -15.49
N TYR A 93 -19.44 -4.16 -14.26
CA TYR A 93 -18.37 -5.02 -13.79
C TYR A 93 -18.95 -6.41 -13.56
N ASN A 94 -18.48 -7.43 -14.26
CA ASN A 94 -18.91 -8.82 -14.06
C ASN A 94 -17.93 -9.57 -13.16
N ARG A 95 -18.46 -10.35 -12.21
CA ARG A 95 -17.69 -11.20 -11.31
C ARG A 95 -17.00 -12.31 -12.10
N LYS A 96 -15.69 -12.46 -11.90
CA LYS A 96 -14.88 -13.53 -12.51
C LYS A 96 -14.29 -14.49 -11.51
N THR A 97 -14.11 -14.05 -10.27
CA THR A 97 -13.61 -14.86 -9.17
C THR A 97 -14.52 -14.67 -7.98
N TYR A 98 -14.86 -15.74 -7.27
CA TYR A 98 -15.70 -15.68 -6.09
C TYR A 98 -15.33 -16.71 -5.03
N TYR A 99 -15.36 -16.27 -3.77
CA TYR A 99 -15.30 -17.13 -2.61
C TYR A 99 -16.32 -16.70 -1.56
N ASN A 100 -16.94 -17.70 -0.92
CA ASN A 100 -17.81 -17.52 0.22
C ASN A 100 -17.60 -18.65 1.23
N ALA A 101 -17.04 -18.30 2.39
CA ALA A 101 -16.65 -19.25 3.43
C ALA A 101 -17.84 -20.05 4.00
N GLU A 102 -19.00 -19.40 4.14
CA GLU A 102 -20.19 -19.98 4.76
C GLU A 102 -20.81 -21.08 3.88
N THR A 103 -20.86 -20.83 2.57
CA THR A 103 -21.41 -21.77 1.59
C THR A 103 -20.37 -22.70 0.99
N LYS A 104 -19.08 -22.49 1.33
CA LYS A 104 -17.91 -23.14 0.72
C LYS A 104 -17.86 -23.02 -0.81
N GLN A 105 -18.40 -21.92 -1.35
CA GLN A 105 -18.33 -21.63 -2.77
C GLN A 105 -16.93 -21.12 -3.13
N ALA A 106 -16.37 -21.64 -4.22
CA ALA A 106 -15.07 -21.26 -4.75
C ALA A 106 -15.12 -21.37 -6.28
N ASP A 107 -15.20 -20.22 -6.95
CA ASP A 107 -15.26 -20.12 -8.41
C ASP A 107 -14.04 -19.34 -8.92
N ASN A 108 -13.27 -19.96 -9.82
CA ASN A 108 -12.06 -19.38 -10.41
C ASN A 108 -11.11 -18.77 -9.36
N ILE A 109 -10.84 -19.55 -8.31
CA ILE A 109 -9.99 -19.17 -7.19
C ILE A 109 -9.16 -20.35 -6.69
N VAL A 110 -7.93 -20.10 -6.28
CA VAL A 110 -7.13 -21.07 -5.52
C VAL A 110 -6.45 -20.41 -4.33
N PHE A 111 -6.38 -21.17 -3.23
CA PHE A 111 -5.73 -20.76 -1.99
C PHE A 111 -4.37 -21.41 -1.87
N THR A 112 -3.38 -20.60 -1.54
CA THR A 112 -1.97 -21.01 -1.37
C THR A 112 -1.40 -20.43 -0.09
N ASN A 113 -0.24 -20.88 0.36
CA ASN A 113 0.53 -20.27 1.44
C ASN A 113 2.03 -20.58 1.27
N ALA A 114 2.89 -19.96 2.08
CA ALA A 114 4.33 -20.17 2.05
C ALA A 114 4.78 -21.44 2.83
N MET A 115 4.12 -22.58 2.59
CA MET A 115 4.36 -23.85 3.31
C MET A 115 4.87 -24.97 2.39
N GLY A 116 5.57 -24.60 1.30
CA GLY A 116 6.14 -25.51 0.31
C GLY A 116 6.94 -26.66 0.91
N GLY A 117 6.71 -27.88 0.41
CA GLY A 117 7.43 -29.08 0.88
C GLY A 117 6.94 -29.66 2.21
N THR A 118 5.94 -29.07 2.86
CA THR A 118 5.43 -29.57 4.16
C THR A 118 4.30 -30.59 4.02
N ALA A 119 3.55 -30.56 2.92
CA ALA A 119 2.30 -31.30 2.78
C ALA A 119 2.01 -31.76 1.34
N GLY A 120 3.03 -32.06 0.54
CA GLY A 120 2.86 -32.65 -0.80
C GLY A 120 2.63 -31.67 -1.95
N SER A 121 2.78 -30.36 -1.72
CA SER A 121 2.91 -29.36 -2.80
C SER A 121 3.95 -28.30 -2.43
N GLY A 122 4.45 -27.60 -3.45
CA GLY A 122 5.60 -26.72 -3.29
C GLY A 122 6.87 -27.49 -2.96
N VAL A 123 7.95 -26.75 -2.75
CA VAL A 123 9.27 -27.28 -2.41
C VAL A 123 9.83 -26.57 -1.20
N TRP A 124 10.66 -27.27 -0.45
CA TRP A 124 11.53 -26.67 0.56
C TRP A 124 12.97 -26.76 0.06
N SER A 125 13.75 -25.72 0.34
CA SER A 125 15.19 -25.74 0.07
C SER A 125 15.97 -25.08 1.20
N PRO A 126 17.24 -25.48 1.43
CA PRO A 126 18.04 -24.93 2.51
C PRO A 126 18.33 -23.42 2.35
N ASN A 127 18.39 -22.90 1.12
CA ASN A 127 18.74 -21.49 0.89
C ASN A 127 17.53 -20.57 0.71
N PHE A 128 16.38 -21.09 0.26
CA PHE A 128 15.17 -20.27 0.02
C PHE A 128 14.01 -20.59 0.94
N GLY A 129 14.15 -21.58 1.82
CA GLY A 129 13.10 -21.99 2.75
C GLY A 129 11.92 -22.64 2.04
N ASN A 130 10.72 -22.43 2.59
CA ASN A 130 9.47 -22.94 2.03
C ASN A 130 9.01 -22.04 0.87
N SER A 131 8.75 -22.65 -0.28
CA SER A 131 8.10 -21.97 -1.40
C SER A 131 6.59 -21.81 -1.16
N ILE A 132 5.88 -21.25 -2.13
CA ILE A 132 4.43 -21.37 -2.20
C ILE A 132 3.98 -22.84 -2.33
N SER A 133 2.87 -23.20 -1.67
CA SER A 133 2.14 -24.47 -1.69
C SER A 133 0.64 -24.21 -1.74
N PHE A 134 -0.18 -25.23 -2.03
CA PHE A 134 -1.61 -25.15 -1.73
C PHE A 134 -1.82 -24.97 -0.23
N ALA A 135 -2.77 -24.12 0.16
CA ALA A 135 -3.17 -23.98 1.55
C ALA A 135 -4.19 -25.07 1.91
N ALA A 136 -4.09 -25.62 3.12
CA ALA A 136 -5.14 -26.44 3.68
C ALA A 136 -6.36 -25.58 4.02
N SER A 137 -7.52 -26.22 4.09
CA SER A 137 -8.80 -25.57 4.40
C SER A 137 -8.85 -24.90 5.79
N ASP A 138 -7.86 -25.14 6.65
CA ASP A 138 -7.72 -24.47 7.95
C ASP A 138 -7.00 -23.11 7.87
N GLY A 139 -6.51 -22.74 6.68
CA GLY A 139 -5.84 -21.46 6.40
C GLY A 139 -4.41 -21.34 6.91
N LYS A 140 -3.85 -22.39 7.53
CA LYS A 140 -2.55 -22.34 8.22
C LYS A 140 -1.59 -23.44 7.79
N ALA A 141 -2.07 -24.66 7.54
CA ALA A 141 -1.22 -25.75 7.08
C ALA A 141 -1.06 -25.73 5.54
N GLY A 142 -0.02 -26.39 5.03
CA GLY A 142 0.07 -26.71 3.61
C GLY A 142 -0.87 -27.87 3.23
N ALA A 143 -1.12 -28.05 1.93
CA ALA A 143 -1.88 -29.16 1.37
C ALA A 143 -1.25 -29.71 0.09
N GLY A 144 -1.57 -30.95 -0.29
CA GLY A 144 -1.04 -31.60 -1.50
C GLY A 144 -1.82 -31.27 -2.77
N SER A 145 -3.02 -30.72 -2.63
CA SER A 145 -3.93 -30.36 -3.71
C SER A 145 -4.73 -29.12 -3.34
N PRO A 146 -5.36 -28.41 -4.30
CA PRO A 146 -6.25 -27.30 -4.01
C PRO A 146 -7.33 -27.68 -2.99
N GLN A 147 -7.55 -26.82 -2.00
CA GLN A 147 -8.65 -26.93 -1.04
C GLN A 147 -9.36 -25.58 -0.93
N THR A 148 -10.67 -25.62 -0.73
CA THR A 148 -11.44 -24.43 -0.38
C THR A 148 -11.20 -24.10 1.10
N LEU A 149 -10.88 -22.84 1.39
CA LEU A 149 -10.74 -22.33 2.75
C LEU A 149 -12.06 -22.50 3.52
N ASN A 150 -11.99 -22.94 4.78
CA ASN A 150 -13.16 -22.95 5.67
C ASN A 150 -13.42 -21.54 6.23
N ASP A 151 -14.57 -21.35 6.88
CA ASP A 151 -14.80 -20.17 7.71
C ASP A 151 -13.97 -20.24 9.00
N VAL A 152 -12.74 -19.74 8.92
CA VAL A 152 -11.73 -19.82 9.98
C VAL A 152 -11.13 -18.46 10.27
N THR A 153 -10.84 -18.22 11.55
CA THR A 153 -9.99 -17.11 11.97
C THR A 153 -8.55 -17.60 11.98
N LEU A 154 -7.72 -17.02 11.11
CA LEU A 154 -6.27 -17.19 11.16
C LEU A 154 -5.75 -16.66 12.50
N PRO A 155 -4.85 -17.39 13.18
CA PRO A 155 -4.11 -16.82 14.30
C PRO A 155 -3.04 -15.84 13.79
N SER A 156 -2.41 -15.12 14.72
CA SER A 156 -1.23 -14.28 14.41
C SER A 156 -0.20 -15.03 13.56
N THR A 157 0.47 -14.30 12.66
CA THR A 157 1.54 -14.76 11.75
C THR A 157 1.17 -15.85 10.73
N SER A 158 -0.03 -16.43 10.81
CA SER A 158 -0.50 -17.34 9.76
C SER A 158 -0.93 -16.57 8.54
N GLU A 159 -0.57 -17.08 7.36
CA GLU A 159 -0.77 -16.41 6.09
C GLU A 159 -1.31 -17.36 5.02
N PHE A 160 -2.19 -16.84 4.18
CA PHE A 160 -2.53 -17.45 2.90
C PHE A 160 -2.63 -16.40 1.81
N HIS A 161 -2.56 -16.87 0.56
CA HIS A 161 -2.66 -16.07 -0.64
C HIS A 161 -3.81 -16.58 -1.52
N ILE A 162 -4.42 -15.66 -2.27
CA ILE A 162 -5.47 -15.89 -3.24
C ILE A 162 -4.96 -15.58 -4.64
N TRP A 163 -5.23 -16.51 -5.55
CA TRP A 163 -4.96 -16.43 -6.99
C TRP A 163 -6.23 -16.72 -7.79
N SER A 164 -6.20 -16.47 -9.11
CA SER A 164 -7.25 -16.99 -9.98
C SER A 164 -7.15 -18.51 -10.09
N GLY A 165 -8.20 -19.16 -10.59
CA GLY A 165 -8.20 -20.60 -10.85
C GLY A 165 -7.45 -20.98 -12.13
N GLU A 166 -6.85 -20.01 -12.83
CA GLU A 166 -6.16 -20.20 -14.10
C GLU A 166 -4.71 -20.59 -13.82
N LYS A 167 -4.33 -21.81 -14.20
CA LYS A 167 -2.98 -22.34 -14.00
C LYS A 167 -2.02 -21.73 -15.02
N CYS A 168 -0.79 -21.45 -14.61
CA CYS A 168 0.27 -21.03 -15.54
C CYS A 168 0.64 -22.18 -16.50
N GLU A 169 0.81 -21.87 -17.79
CA GLU A 169 1.23 -22.80 -18.84
C GLU A 169 2.36 -22.23 -19.71
N GLY A 170 3.42 -23.02 -19.89
CA GLY A 170 4.58 -22.61 -20.69
C GLY A 170 5.31 -21.43 -20.07
N ASN A 171 5.16 -20.24 -20.68
CA ASN A 171 5.87 -19.01 -20.27
C ASN A 171 4.91 -17.83 -20.04
N ASP A 172 3.61 -18.07 -19.91
CA ASP A 172 2.59 -17.02 -19.70
C ASP A 172 2.73 -16.29 -18.35
N CYS A 173 3.30 -16.97 -17.35
CA CYS A 173 3.59 -16.44 -16.02
C CYS A 173 5.06 -16.01 -15.82
N GLY A 174 5.89 -16.08 -16.87
CA GLY A 174 7.33 -15.91 -16.74
C GLY A 174 7.99 -17.02 -15.91
N TYR A 175 9.16 -16.71 -15.32
CA TYR A 175 9.84 -17.66 -14.43
C TYR A 175 9.08 -17.84 -13.12
N TYR A 176 8.93 -19.08 -12.69
CA TYR A 176 8.50 -19.44 -11.35
C TYR A 176 9.32 -20.65 -10.88
N LEU A 177 9.50 -20.77 -9.57
CA LEU A 177 10.31 -21.84 -9.00
C LEU A 177 9.74 -23.22 -9.41
N PRO A 178 10.55 -24.14 -9.98
CA PRO A 178 10.08 -25.47 -10.33
C PRO A 178 9.51 -26.24 -9.12
N GLY A 179 8.37 -26.90 -9.30
CA GLY A 179 7.72 -27.72 -8.27
C GLY A 179 6.65 -26.99 -7.44
N ILE A 180 6.42 -25.70 -7.67
CA ILE A 180 5.36 -24.94 -7.01
C ILE A 180 4.02 -25.02 -7.75
N PRO A 181 2.88 -24.87 -7.06
CA PRO A 181 1.61 -24.58 -7.72
C PRO A 181 1.62 -23.13 -8.24
N ALA A 182 1.79 -22.95 -9.55
CA ALA A 182 1.79 -21.65 -10.21
C ALA A 182 0.45 -21.36 -10.89
N TYR A 183 -0.18 -20.25 -10.51
CA TYR A 183 -1.46 -19.77 -11.03
C TYR A 183 -1.36 -18.29 -11.40
N HIS A 184 -2.22 -17.83 -12.29
CA HIS A 184 -2.32 -16.42 -12.67
C HIS A 184 -2.79 -15.56 -11.50
N GLY A 185 -2.19 -14.37 -11.39
CA GLY A 185 -2.71 -13.33 -10.52
C GLY A 185 -3.81 -12.53 -11.22
N PHE A 186 -4.16 -11.39 -10.62
CA PHE A 186 -5.15 -10.46 -11.15
C PHE A 186 -4.43 -9.22 -11.68
N LYS A 187 -4.68 -8.87 -12.94
CA LYS A 187 -4.20 -7.66 -13.60
C LYS A 187 -5.35 -6.90 -14.24
N GLY A 188 -5.09 -5.74 -14.83
CA GLY A 188 -6.11 -4.94 -15.51
C GLY A 188 -6.98 -4.09 -14.58
N SER A 189 -7.75 -3.18 -15.18
CA SER A 189 -8.84 -2.47 -14.50
C SER A 189 -9.83 -3.47 -13.90
N ARG A 190 -10.08 -3.37 -12.58
CA ARG A 190 -10.88 -4.35 -11.83
C ARG A 190 -11.42 -3.78 -10.53
N VAL A 191 -12.47 -4.40 -10.01
CA VAL A 191 -12.98 -4.20 -8.65
C VAL A 191 -12.69 -5.45 -7.85
N VAL A 192 -12.13 -5.31 -6.65
CA VAL A 192 -11.94 -6.41 -5.70
C VAL A 192 -12.75 -6.10 -4.44
N LEU A 193 -13.64 -7.01 -4.07
CA LEU A 193 -14.44 -6.91 -2.85
C LEU A 193 -13.98 -7.96 -1.84
N MET A 194 -13.88 -7.56 -0.58
CA MET A 194 -13.35 -8.38 0.50
C MET A 194 -14.20 -8.13 1.74
N GLN A 195 -14.87 -9.16 2.26
CA GLN A 195 -15.57 -9.07 3.54
C GLN A 195 -14.76 -9.81 4.59
N PHE A 196 -14.24 -9.08 5.58
CA PHE A 196 -13.28 -9.61 6.55
C PHE A 196 -13.46 -9.00 7.95
N LYS A 197 -12.90 -9.68 8.94
CA LYS A 197 -12.79 -9.24 10.33
C LYS A 197 -11.34 -9.43 10.76
N MET A 198 -10.80 -8.53 11.56
CA MET A 198 -9.44 -8.58 12.10
C MET A 198 -9.48 -8.56 13.63
N PRO A 199 -9.89 -9.66 14.29
CA PRO A 199 -9.98 -9.72 15.75
C PRO A 199 -8.59 -9.60 16.39
N HIS A 200 -8.53 -9.20 17.66
CA HIS A 200 -7.27 -9.24 18.40
C HIS A 200 -6.82 -10.66 18.72
N ASP A 201 -5.51 -10.87 18.64
CA ASP A 201 -4.81 -12.03 19.20
C ASP A 201 -3.59 -11.57 20.01
N TYR A 202 -3.85 -11.09 21.24
CA TYR A 202 -2.81 -10.58 22.15
C TYR A 202 -1.76 -11.62 22.58
N SER A 203 -1.94 -12.90 22.20
CA SER A 203 -0.98 -13.96 22.48
C SER A 203 0.13 -14.07 21.43
N GLY A 204 -0.04 -13.43 20.27
CA GLY A 204 0.89 -13.46 19.15
C GLY A 204 1.27 -12.07 18.65
N ASN A 205 1.78 -12.03 17.42
CA ASN A 205 1.98 -10.78 16.69
C ASN A 205 0.63 -10.34 16.10
N ASP A 206 -0.15 -9.62 16.90
CA ASP A 206 -1.46 -9.03 16.60
C ASP A 206 -1.35 -7.89 15.59
N MET A 207 -0.96 -8.24 14.37
CA MET A 207 -0.63 -7.32 13.29
C MET A 207 -1.22 -7.83 11.97
N PRO A 208 -2.56 -7.98 11.88
CA PRO A 208 -3.20 -8.52 10.70
C PRO A 208 -3.07 -7.57 9.52
N ALA A 209 -3.03 -8.14 8.32
CA ALA A 209 -2.86 -7.37 7.11
C ALA A 209 -3.58 -8.01 5.93
N ILE A 210 -4.01 -7.16 5.01
CA ILE A 210 -4.40 -7.53 3.66
C ILE A 210 -3.55 -6.68 2.73
N TRP A 211 -2.77 -7.34 1.88
CA TRP A 211 -1.94 -6.70 0.89
C TRP A 211 -2.02 -7.45 -0.44
N SER A 212 -1.40 -6.90 -1.47
CA SER A 212 -1.26 -7.59 -2.75
C SER A 212 0.16 -7.41 -3.28
N LEU A 213 0.74 -8.50 -3.75
CA LEU A 213 2.10 -8.55 -4.27
C LEU A 213 2.08 -8.81 -5.77
N ASN A 214 3.01 -8.19 -6.49
CA ASN A 214 3.34 -8.62 -7.84
C ASN A 214 3.56 -10.15 -7.83
N ALA A 215 2.87 -10.85 -8.73
CA ALA A 215 2.78 -12.30 -8.77
C ALA A 215 4.16 -13.00 -8.85
N GLN A 216 5.18 -12.32 -9.37
CA GLN A 216 6.55 -12.84 -9.42
C GLN A 216 7.16 -13.06 -8.03
N ILE A 217 6.74 -12.27 -7.02
CA ILE A 217 7.28 -12.34 -5.66
C ILE A 217 6.97 -13.70 -5.02
N PRO A 218 5.71 -14.11 -4.83
CA PRO A 218 5.40 -15.41 -4.22
C PRO A 218 5.63 -16.62 -5.15
N ARG A 219 5.75 -16.42 -6.48
CA ARG A 219 6.20 -17.47 -7.41
C ARG A 219 7.70 -17.79 -7.28
N THR A 220 8.46 -16.94 -6.59
CA THR A 220 9.89 -17.10 -6.35
C THR A 220 10.15 -17.25 -4.85
N GLN A 221 10.59 -16.18 -4.18
CA GLN A 221 10.82 -16.16 -2.74
C GLN A 221 10.15 -14.93 -2.13
N GLN A 222 8.96 -15.09 -1.55
CA GLN A 222 8.22 -13.98 -0.93
C GLN A 222 9.02 -13.30 0.19
N TYR A 223 9.56 -14.11 1.10
CA TYR A 223 10.39 -13.65 2.20
C TYR A 223 11.85 -14.00 1.94
N GLY A 224 12.56 -13.08 1.30
CA GLY A 224 13.99 -13.15 1.06
C GLY A 224 14.46 -12.41 -0.18
N ASP A 225 15.75 -12.49 -0.44
CA ASP A 225 16.41 -11.67 -1.45
C ASP A 225 16.24 -12.18 -2.87
N CYS A 226 15.85 -13.44 -3.08
CA CYS A 226 15.63 -13.99 -4.43
C CYS A 226 14.21 -13.69 -4.95
N SER A 227 13.88 -12.40 -4.99
CA SER A 227 12.64 -11.88 -5.56
C SER A 227 12.86 -10.53 -6.22
N CYS A 228 11.84 -10.01 -6.89
CA CYS A 228 11.86 -8.68 -7.48
C CYS A 228 11.43 -7.58 -6.51
N TRP A 229 10.97 -7.91 -5.30
CA TRP A 229 10.36 -6.97 -4.36
C TRP A 229 11.29 -5.80 -4.03
N SER A 230 12.51 -6.13 -3.58
CA SER A 230 13.61 -5.19 -3.30
C SER A 230 14.22 -4.57 -4.55
N THR A 231 13.56 -4.67 -5.70
CA THR A 231 13.92 -3.95 -6.93
C THR A 231 12.73 -3.21 -7.54
N GLY A 232 11.58 -3.21 -6.85
CA GLY A 232 10.45 -2.33 -7.15
C GLY A 232 9.37 -2.90 -8.08
N CYS A 233 9.22 -4.23 -8.18
CA CYS A 233 8.15 -4.83 -9.02
C CYS A 233 6.72 -4.60 -8.49
N GLY A 234 6.58 -4.26 -7.21
CA GLY A 234 5.36 -3.65 -6.68
C GLY A 234 4.64 -4.45 -5.61
N GLU A 235 4.08 -3.70 -4.66
CA GLU A 235 3.18 -4.16 -3.60
C GLU A 235 2.16 -3.07 -3.28
N TYR A 236 0.95 -3.49 -2.90
CA TYR A 236 -0.04 -2.65 -2.24
C TYR A 236 -0.36 -3.20 -0.88
N ASP A 237 -0.11 -2.43 0.18
CA ASP A 237 -0.74 -2.64 1.47
C ASP A 237 -2.11 -2.00 1.44
N LEU A 238 -3.15 -2.82 1.56
CA LEU A 238 -4.52 -2.38 1.34
C LEU A 238 -5.19 -2.01 2.67
N PHE A 239 -5.10 -2.93 3.63
CA PHE A 239 -5.58 -2.76 4.99
C PHE A 239 -4.54 -3.40 5.91
N GLU A 240 -3.52 -2.64 6.28
CA GLU A 240 -2.42 -3.15 7.09
C GLU A 240 -2.38 -2.49 8.46
N VAL A 241 -2.41 -3.32 9.49
CA VAL A 241 -1.94 -2.94 10.81
C VAL A 241 -0.41 -3.04 10.79
N VAL A 242 0.30 -1.91 10.92
CA VAL A 242 1.78 -1.85 10.82
C VAL A 242 2.50 -1.94 12.16
N THR A 243 1.74 -2.00 13.24
CA THR A 243 2.28 -2.08 14.60
C THR A 243 1.40 -2.98 15.44
N ASN A 244 2.02 -3.80 16.27
CA ASN A 244 1.33 -4.79 17.08
C ASN A 244 0.22 -4.17 17.96
N ASN A 245 -0.91 -4.88 18.09
CA ASN A 245 -2.06 -4.53 18.92
C ASN A 245 -2.81 -3.25 18.53
N GLN A 246 -2.58 -2.70 17.34
CA GLN A 246 -3.24 -1.45 16.92
C GLN A 246 -4.68 -1.67 16.42
N GLU A 247 -5.44 -0.58 16.53
CA GLU A 247 -6.83 -0.45 16.06
C GLU A 247 -6.94 0.21 14.68
N LYS A 248 -5.79 0.53 14.07
CA LYS A 248 -5.72 1.38 12.88
C LYS A 248 -5.03 0.61 11.76
N MET A 249 -5.63 0.66 10.58
CA MET A 249 -5.08 0.07 9.36
C MET A 249 -4.72 1.20 8.40
N ILE A 250 -3.53 1.16 7.84
CA ILE A 250 -3.11 2.10 6.79
C ILE A 250 -3.03 1.37 5.45
N SER A 251 -2.90 2.16 4.39
CA SER A 251 -2.58 1.65 3.06
C SER A 251 -1.30 2.27 2.53
N HIS A 252 -0.54 1.51 1.77
CA HIS A 252 0.71 1.95 1.18
C HIS A 252 0.94 1.30 -0.18
N ILE A 253 1.67 1.97 -1.07
CA ILE A 253 2.09 1.42 -2.35
C ILE A 253 3.61 1.34 -2.35
N HIS A 254 4.17 0.14 -2.27
CA HIS A 254 5.62 -0.07 -2.38
C HIS A 254 6.02 -0.26 -3.83
N THR A 255 6.60 0.77 -4.43
CA THR A 255 7.17 0.73 -5.79
C THR A 255 8.32 1.72 -5.91
N ALA A 256 9.09 1.65 -6.99
CA ALA A 256 10.08 2.68 -7.29
C ALA A 256 9.50 4.11 -7.44
N GLN A 257 8.17 4.29 -7.47
CA GLN A 257 7.47 5.59 -7.57
C GLN A 257 7.33 6.34 -6.23
N GLY A 258 7.79 5.76 -5.12
CA GLY A 258 7.63 6.37 -3.81
C GLY A 258 8.92 6.52 -2.99
N GLY A 259 10.07 6.20 -3.57
CA GLY A 259 11.35 6.58 -2.97
C GLY A 259 11.64 8.06 -3.18
N ASN A 260 12.04 8.77 -2.12
CA ASN A 260 12.45 10.17 -2.21
C ASN A 260 13.62 10.34 -3.20
N PRO A 261 13.51 11.20 -4.24
CA PRO A 261 14.65 11.49 -5.11
C PRO A 261 15.82 12.09 -4.31
N PRO A 262 17.09 11.86 -4.72
CA PRO A 262 17.53 11.22 -5.97
C PRO A 262 17.55 9.68 -5.92
N ASN A 263 17.28 9.09 -4.75
CA ASN A 263 17.35 7.66 -4.55
C ASN A 263 15.93 7.09 -4.55
N LYS A 264 15.45 6.68 -5.74
CA LYS A 264 14.32 5.73 -5.83
C LYS A 264 14.75 4.45 -5.11
N VAL A 265 14.63 4.42 -3.77
CA VAL A 265 15.06 3.27 -2.96
C VAL A 265 14.11 2.13 -3.30
N PRO A 266 14.64 0.95 -3.66
CA PRO A 266 13.79 -0.20 -3.82
C PRO A 266 13.02 -0.52 -2.52
N GLY A 267 11.70 -0.69 -2.62
CA GLY A 267 10.82 -0.81 -1.45
C GLY A 267 10.32 0.53 -0.87
N GLY A 268 10.74 1.68 -1.42
CA GLY A 268 10.08 2.96 -1.17
C GLY A 268 8.64 2.98 -1.68
N GLY A 269 7.83 3.96 -1.28
CA GLY A 269 6.40 3.89 -1.57
C GLY A 269 5.60 5.18 -1.41
N ALA A 270 4.42 5.18 -2.01
CA ALA A 270 3.48 6.28 -1.92
C ALA A 270 2.38 5.88 -0.94
N GLY A 271 2.12 6.73 0.04
CA GLY A 271 1.09 6.53 1.05
C GLY A 271 0.76 7.85 1.72
N ASN A 272 -0.30 7.82 2.52
CA ASN A 272 -0.52 8.84 3.54
C ASN A 272 -0.70 8.12 4.88
N GLN A 273 -0.65 8.88 5.96
CA GLN A 273 -0.81 8.34 7.30
C GLN A 273 -2.29 8.38 7.74
N ASP A 274 -3.23 8.57 6.81
CA ASP A 274 -4.65 8.40 7.12
C ASP A 274 -4.97 6.91 7.26
N TYR A 275 -5.97 6.59 8.08
CA TYR A 275 -6.21 5.22 8.51
C TYR A 275 -7.69 4.84 8.45
N PHE A 276 -7.92 3.56 8.18
CA PHE A 276 -9.18 2.88 8.41
C PHE A 276 -9.22 2.34 9.84
N ILE A 277 -10.40 2.22 10.43
CA ILE A 277 -10.57 1.54 11.72
C ILE A 277 -10.54 0.02 11.48
N ARG A 278 -9.69 -0.67 12.24
CA ARG A 278 -9.61 -2.13 12.24
C ARG A 278 -10.96 -2.75 12.63
N PRO A 279 -11.50 -3.68 11.84
CA PRO A 279 -12.76 -4.35 12.15
C PRO A 279 -12.55 -5.47 13.19
N THR A 280 -12.41 -5.12 14.47
CA THR A 280 -12.08 -6.09 15.54
C THR A 280 -13.25 -6.97 15.97
N ASN A 281 -14.48 -6.46 15.88
CA ASN A 281 -15.68 -7.12 16.40
C ASN A 281 -16.70 -7.50 15.32
N ASN A 282 -16.83 -6.69 14.27
CA ASN A 282 -17.77 -6.90 13.17
C ASN A 282 -17.02 -7.09 11.85
N TYR A 283 -17.70 -7.64 10.84
CA TYR A 283 -17.14 -7.69 9.50
C TYR A 283 -17.19 -6.31 8.84
N MET A 284 -16.09 -5.93 8.22
CA MET A 284 -15.99 -4.83 7.26
C MET A 284 -16.09 -5.40 5.84
N THR A 285 -16.63 -4.62 4.92
CA THR A 285 -16.52 -4.87 3.47
C THR A 285 -15.62 -3.82 2.85
N GLY A 286 -14.38 -4.19 2.55
CA GLY A 286 -13.45 -3.36 1.78
C GLY A 286 -13.66 -3.56 0.28
N ALA A 287 -13.57 -2.48 -0.49
CA ALA A 287 -13.43 -2.53 -1.93
C ALA A 287 -12.10 -1.90 -2.37
N VAL A 288 -11.46 -2.51 -3.36
CA VAL A 288 -10.30 -1.94 -4.06
C VAL A 288 -10.63 -1.83 -5.53
N ILE A 289 -10.58 -0.63 -6.08
CA ILE A 289 -10.95 -0.34 -7.45
C ILE A 289 -9.72 0.16 -8.19
N TYR A 290 -9.28 -0.62 -9.18
CA TYR A 290 -8.13 -0.32 -10.03
C TYR A 290 -8.65 0.24 -11.35
N TYR A 291 -8.25 1.46 -11.68
CA TYR A 291 -8.50 2.13 -12.96
C TYR A 291 -7.16 2.31 -13.67
N GLU A 292 -6.77 1.32 -14.48
CA GLU A 292 -5.48 1.33 -15.17
C GLU A 292 -5.39 2.50 -16.16
N ASP A 293 -6.44 2.68 -16.98
CA ASP A 293 -6.54 3.79 -17.94
C ASP A 293 -6.54 5.16 -17.26
N GLY A 294 -7.03 5.23 -16.02
CA GLY A 294 -7.11 6.44 -15.22
C GLY A 294 -5.90 6.67 -14.30
N SER A 295 -4.89 5.79 -14.33
CA SER A 295 -3.72 5.85 -13.44
C SER A 295 -4.10 5.95 -11.95
N LYS A 296 -5.14 5.22 -11.53
CA LYS A 296 -5.80 5.46 -10.24
C LYS A 296 -6.20 4.18 -9.52
N THR A 297 -5.94 4.11 -8.22
CA THR A 297 -6.45 3.05 -7.34
C THR A 297 -7.27 3.67 -6.23
N THR A 298 -8.38 3.05 -5.85
CA THR A 298 -9.17 3.48 -4.70
C THR A 298 -9.39 2.33 -3.75
N ILE A 299 -9.07 2.54 -2.48
CA ILE A 299 -9.33 1.64 -1.38
C ILE A 299 -10.42 2.27 -0.53
N ILE A 300 -11.49 1.53 -0.23
CA ILE A 300 -12.68 2.10 0.40
C ILE A 300 -13.39 1.10 1.32
N ASP A 301 -13.87 1.58 2.45
CA ASP A 301 -14.85 0.88 3.30
C ASP A 301 -16.26 1.08 2.73
N VAL A 302 -16.85 -0.01 2.22
CA VAL A 302 -18.21 -0.03 1.66
C VAL A 302 -19.18 -0.84 2.53
N THR A 303 -18.86 -1.04 3.81
CA THR A 303 -19.70 -1.80 4.75
C THR A 303 -21.14 -1.28 4.78
N SER A 304 -21.31 0.05 4.79
CA SER A 304 -22.63 0.71 4.82
C SER A 304 -23.49 0.44 3.58
N LYS A 305 -22.88 0.00 2.47
CA LYS A 305 -23.57 -0.29 1.20
C LYS A 305 -24.25 -1.66 1.20
N ASN A 306 -23.95 -2.53 2.17
CA ASN A 306 -24.57 -3.86 2.33
C ASN A 306 -24.51 -4.70 1.05
N LEU A 307 -23.34 -4.73 0.39
CA LEU A 307 -23.16 -5.42 -0.88
C LEU A 307 -23.36 -6.94 -0.74
N ASN A 308 -24.07 -7.53 -1.70
CA ASN A 308 -24.37 -8.97 -1.73
C ASN A 308 -23.30 -9.83 -2.42
N PHE A 309 -22.29 -9.20 -3.05
CA PHE A 309 -21.29 -9.85 -3.91
C PHE A 309 -21.94 -10.61 -5.09
N GLY A 310 -22.97 -10.03 -5.73
CA GLY A 310 -23.69 -10.63 -6.85
C GLY A 310 -22.84 -10.83 -8.11
N ASP A 311 -23.43 -11.31 -9.20
CA ASP A 311 -22.69 -11.61 -10.44
C ASP A 311 -22.19 -10.37 -11.18
N SER A 312 -22.78 -9.20 -10.94
CA SER A 312 -22.33 -7.96 -11.53
C SER A 312 -22.76 -6.73 -10.74
N TYR A 313 -22.04 -5.62 -10.93
CA TYR A 313 -22.42 -4.28 -10.51
C TYR A 313 -22.38 -3.34 -11.72
N SER A 314 -23.31 -2.39 -11.82
CA SER A 314 -23.21 -1.36 -12.85
C SER A 314 -22.04 -0.41 -12.55
N MET A 315 -21.49 0.27 -13.56
CA MET A 315 -20.49 1.32 -13.34
C MET A 315 -21.02 2.42 -12.41
N SER A 316 -22.31 2.76 -12.51
CA SER A 316 -22.94 3.73 -11.60
C SER A 316 -23.04 3.24 -10.17
N ASP A 317 -23.22 1.92 -9.93
CA ASP A 317 -23.19 1.38 -8.57
C ASP A 317 -21.80 1.56 -7.98
N VAL A 318 -20.76 1.19 -8.73
CA VAL A 318 -19.35 1.30 -8.31
C VAL A 318 -18.97 2.75 -8.03
N GLU A 319 -19.34 3.70 -8.90
CA GLU A 319 -19.10 5.12 -8.61
C GLU A 319 -19.97 5.68 -7.48
N GLY A 320 -21.12 5.06 -7.20
CA GLY A 320 -21.95 5.38 -6.04
C GLY A 320 -21.38 4.89 -4.70
N TRP A 321 -20.31 4.09 -4.71
CA TRP A 321 -19.68 3.61 -3.48
C TRP A 321 -18.80 4.66 -2.81
N ARG A 322 -18.28 5.63 -3.58
CA ARG A 322 -17.38 6.70 -3.12
C ARG A 322 -17.83 7.34 -1.81
N SER A 323 -16.89 7.64 -0.91
CA SER A 323 -17.15 8.31 0.36
C SER A 323 -16.72 9.78 0.32
N SER A 324 -17.47 10.64 1.00
CA SER A 324 -17.10 12.03 1.26
C SER A 324 -16.02 12.17 2.34
N LYS A 325 -15.77 11.11 3.13
CA LYS A 325 -14.66 11.02 4.09
C LYS A 325 -13.48 10.30 3.47
N GLY A 326 -12.95 10.87 2.39
CA GLY A 326 -11.82 10.32 1.66
C GLY A 326 -10.58 11.20 1.73
N SER A 327 -9.43 10.59 1.52
CA SER A 327 -8.18 11.29 1.24
C SER A 327 -7.59 10.89 -0.10
N VAL A 328 -6.69 11.73 -0.61
CA VAL A 328 -5.97 11.51 -1.86
C VAL A 328 -4.48 11.42 -1.56
N ALA A 329 -3.86 10.31 -1.95
CA ALA A 329 -2.42 10.14 -2.02
C ALA A 329 -1.99 10.24 -3.50
N TYR A 330 -0.88 10.93 -3.76
CA TYR A 330 -0.35 11.06 -5.12
C TYR A 330 0.86 10.14 -5.27
N GLY A 331 0.86 9.30 -6.31
CA GLY A 331 2.08 8.65 -6.76
C GLY A 331 3.07 9.71 -7.21
N MET A 332 4.29 9.70 -6.70
CA MET A 332 5.33 10.65 -7.11
C MET A 332 5.84 10.24 -8.50
N ASN A 333 5.07 10.54 -9.55
CA ASN A 333 5.56 10.38 -10.91
C ASN A 333 6.75 11.33 -11.10
N SER A 334 7.86 10.80 -11.61
CA SER A 334 9.08 11.53 -11.96
C SER A 334 8.92 12.50 -13.13
N ASN A 335 7.69 12.90 -13.47
CA ASN A 335 7.39 14.01 -14.38
C ASN A 335 6.66 15.10 -13.59
N SER A 336 7.44 16.03 -13.05
CA SER A 336 6.98 17.33 -12.52
C SER A 336 6.27 18.22 -13.54
N ASP A 337 6.10 17.77 -14.78
CA ASP A 337 5.67 18.61 -15.91
C ASP A 337 4.16 18.79 -16.05
N ASN A 338 3.36 18.34 -15.09
CA ASN A 338 1.91 18.62 -15.07
C ASN A 338 1.38 19.18 -13.74
N LEU A 339 2.23 19.78 -12.91
CA LEU A 339 1.80 20.80 -11.94
C LEU A 339 1.59 22.16 -12.63
N ASN A 340 0.86 22.17 -13.75
CA ASN A 340 0.46 23.38 -14.46
C ASN A 340 -0.99 23.77 -14.13
N SER A 341 -1.33 23.76 -12.85
CA SER A 341 -2.44 24.56 -12.33
C SER A 341 -1.87 25.67 -11.44
N ASN A 342 -1.50 26.79 -12.06
CA ASN A 342 -1.26 28.12 -11.49
C ASN A 342 -1.01 28.18 -9.96
N TYR A 343 0.22 27.89 -9.55
CA TYR A 343 0.70 28.21 -8.21
C TYR A 343 1.36 29.59 -8.20
N ASP A 344 0.59 30.61 -7.78
CA ASP A 344 1.09 31.97 -7.59
C ASP A 344 1.41 32.21 -6.10
N LEU A 345 2.69 32.18 -5.75
CA LEU A 345 3.20 32.45 -4.40
C LEU A 345 3.11 33.93 -3.97
N ASN A 346 2.71 34.84 -4.87
CA ASN A 346 2.46 36.24 -4.52
C ASN A 346 1.01 36.51 -4.12
N SER A 347 0.14 35.48 -4.08
CA SER A 347 -1.22 35.62 -3.58
C SER A 347 -1.31 35.42 -2.06
N ASP A 348 -2.18 36.18 -1.40
CA ASP A 348 -2.44 36.19 0.04
C ASP A 348 -3.11 34.91 0.59
N ASN A 349 -2.90 33.75 -0.04
CA ASN A 349 -3.54 32.51 0.38
C ASN A 349 -2.73 31.81 1.48
N THR A 350 -2.99 32.16 2.74
CA THR A 350 -2.39 31.58 3.95
C THR A 350 -2.49 30.04 3.99
N SER A 351 -3.52 29.43 3.39
CA SER A 351 -3.70 27.98 3.36
C SER A 351 -2.62 27.27 2.55
N MET A 352 -2.25 27.83 1.39
CA MET A 352 -1.29 27.20 0.48
C MET A 352 0.16 27.30 0.99
N LYS A 353 0.51 28.40 1.69
CA LYS A 353 1.80 28.57 2.37
C LYS A 353 1.94 27.60 3.56
N CYS A 354 0.83 27.34 4.25
CA CYS A 354 0.76 26.40 5.37
C CYS A 354 0.97 24.95 4.90
N ASP A 355 0.33 24.53 3.81
CA ASP A 355 0.46 23.17 3.27
C ASP A 355 1.87 22.90 2.73
N PHE A 356 2.45 23.87 2.04
CA PHE A 356 3.85 23.80 1.59
C PHE A 356 4.80 23.68 2.78
N CYS A 357 4.62 24.51 3.82
CA CYS A 357 5.42 24.44 5.03
C CYS A 357 5.31 23.08 5.72
N ARG A 358 4.10 22.51 5.83
CA ARG A 358 3.87 21.22 6.49
C ARG A 358 4.63 20.09 5.80
N LYS A 359 4.54 20.02 4.47
CA LYS A 359 5.27 19.03 3.66
C LYS A 359 6.78 19.17 3.81
N LEU A 360 7.29 20.40 3.72
CA LEU A 360 8.71 20.70 3.85
C LEU A 360 9.24 20.34 5.25
N SER A 361 8.46 20.65 6.28
CA SER A 361 8.78 20.35 7.67
C SER A 361 8.81 18.85 7.95
N GLN A 362 7.95 18.08 7.30
CA GLN A 362 7.92 16.62 7.43
C GLN A 362 9.15 15.98 6.77
N GLN A 363 9.51 16.41 5.56
CA GLN A 363 10.75 15.98 4.90
C GLN A 363 12.00 16.33 5.72
N LEU A 364 11.98 17.47 6.40
CA LEU A 364 13.08 17.89 7.27
C LEU A 364 13.21 16.95 8.49
N ILE A 365 12.08 16.53 9.08
CA ILE A 365 12.08 15.61 10.23
C ILE A 365 12.63 14.24 9.82
N GLU A 366 12.18 13.70 8.68
CA GLU A 366 12.68 12.42 8.13
C GLU A 366 14.19 12.46 7.88
N ALA A 367 14.70 13.53 7.27
CA ALA A 367 16.14 13.71 7.01
C ALA A 367 16.99 13.74 8.31
N PHE A 368 16.42 14.25 9.41
CA PHE A 368 17.08 14.23 10.73
C PHE A 368 17.04 12.84 11.37
N GLU A 369 15.96 12.07 11.21
CA GLU A 369 15.84 10.68 11.67
C GLU A 369 16.83 9.76 10.95
N ASP A 370 17.10 10.04 9.66
CA ASP A 370 18.09 9.35 8.84
C ASP A 370 19.56 9.72 9.18
N GLY A 371 19.78 10.60 10.17
CA GLY A 371 21.11 10.96 10.66
C GLY A 371 21.93 11.85 9.71
N LEU A 372 21.28 12.55 8.78
CA LEU A 372 21.96 13.45 7.84
C LEU A 372 22.54 14.67 8.58
N SER A 373 23.73 15.09 8.14
CA SER A 373 24.34 16.32 8.64
C SER A 373 23.57 17.55 8.14
N GLU A 374 23.63 18.64 8.89
CA GLU A 374 23.01 19.92 8.52
C GLU A 374 23.38 20.37 7.11
N GLN A 375 24.63 20.19 6.70
CA GLN A 375 25.06 20.56 5.35
C GLN A 375 24.42 19.67 4.29
N GLN A 376 24.31 18.35 4.54
CA GLN A 376 23.62 17.43 3.62
C GLN A 376 22.14 17.77 3.47
N ILE A 377 21.48 18.18 4.56
CA ILE A 377 20.10 18.66 4.54
C ILE A 377 20.01 19.94 3.71
N ILE A 378 20.87 20.93 3.95
CA ILE A 378 20.87 22.18 3.18
C ILE A 378 21.10 21.93 1.69
N ASP A 379 22.05 21.06 1.35
CA ASP A 379 22.37 20.73 -0.04
C ASP A 379 21.21 19.99 -0.73
N GLN A 380 20.53 19.08 -0.03
CA GLN A 380 19.36 18.38 -0.56
C GLN A 380 18.23 19.34 -0.90
N PHE A 381 17.88 20.24 0.02
CA PHE A 381 16.79 21.20 -0.19
C PHE A 381 17.16 22.26 -1.23
N THR A 382 18.43 22.67 -1.30
CA THR A 382 18.92 23.58 -2.33
C THR A 382 18.85 22.92 -3.72
N ASN A 383 19.24 21.66 -3.82
CA ASN A 383 19.12 20.88 -5.05
C ASN A 383 17.66 20.66 -5.44
N ALA A 384 16.77 20.46 -4.47
CA ALA A 384 15.32 20.35 -4.71
C ALA A 384 14.74 21.60 -5.40
N CYS A 385 15.26 22.79 -5.09
CA CYS A 385 14.81 24.03 -5.71
C CYS A 385 15.04 24.09 -7.22
N SER A 386 16.03 23.37 -7.74
CA SER A 386 16.28 23.29 -9.19
C SER A 386 15.12 22.64 -9.97
N TYR A 387 14.29 21.84 -9.30
CA TYR A 387 13.15 21.14 -9.89
C TYR A 387 11.81 21.89 -9.76
N THR A 388 11.81 23.11 -9.20
CA THR A 388 10.59 23.90 -8.97
C THR A 388 10.22 24.82 -10.14
N GLY A 389 10.92 24.70 -11.27
CA GLY A 389 10.66 25.46 -12.49
C GLY A 389 10.72 26.97 -12.25
N ASN A 390 9.62 27.67 -12.52
CA ASN A 390 9.52 29.14 -12.40
C ASN A 390 9.65 29.66 -10.96
N MET A 391 9.63 28.76 -9.96
CA MET A 391 9.70 29.08 -8.54
C MET A 391 11.09 28.89 -7.93
N LYS A 392 12.10 28.58 -8.76
CA LYS A 392 13.47 28.28 -8.33
C LYS A 392 14.02 29.36 -7.40
N SER A 393 13.88 30.64 -7.74
CA SER A 393 14.44 31.74 -6.95
C SER A 393 13.71 31.93 -5.61
N GLN A 394 12.40 31.71 -5.56
CA GLN A 394 11.61 31.76 -4.33
C GLN A 394 11.93 30.57 -3.42
N CYS A 395 12.10 29.38 -3.99
CA CYS A 395 12.53 28.19 -3.26
C CYS A 395 13.94 28.37 -2.70
N GLU A 396 14.91 28.80 -3.53
CA GLU A 396 16.29 29.05 -3.10
C GLU A 396 16.34 30.12 -2.00
N SER A 397 15.54 31.18 -2.12
CA SER A 397 15.41 32.21 -1.08
C SER A 397 14.84 31.64 0.21
N PHE A 398 13.84 30.75 0.11
CA PHE A 398 13.22 30.11 1.27
C PHE A 398 14.20 29.18 1.99
N VAL A 399 14.87 28.31 1.24
CA VAL A 399 15.89 27.40 1.75
C VAL A 399 17.02 28.18 2.40
N THR A 400 17.54 29.21 1.74
CA THR A 400 18.66 30.01 2.26
C THR A 400 18.27 30.78 3.53
N LEU A 401 17.07 31.33 3.60
CA LEU A 401 16.68 32.24 4.69
C LEU A 401 16.10 31.53 5.91
N TYR A 402 15.40 30.41 5.70
CA TYR A 402 14.63 29.74 6.75
C TYR A 402 15.21 28.38 7.14
N LEU A 403 15.80 27.60 6.21
CA LEU A 403 16.28 26.23 6.49
C LEU A 403 17.32 26.15 7.61
N PRO A 404 18.35 27.00 7.68
CA PRO A 404 19.32 26.95 8.80
C PRO A 404 18.66 27.22 10.15
N LYS A 405 17.69 28.14 10.20
CA LYS A 405 16.92 28.43 11.43
C LYS A 405 16.06 27.25 11.83
N PHE A 406 15.48 26.53 10.86
CA PHE A 406 14.72 25.31 11.13
C PHE A 406 15.60 24.21 11.70
N ILE A 407 16.77 23.97 11.10
CA ILE A 407 17.74 22.98 11.54
C ILE A 407 18.22 23.30 12.96
N GLU A 408 18.52 24.56 13.26
CA GLU A 408 18.93 25.02 14.59
C GLU A 408 17.83 24.80 15.65
N GLN A 409 16.57 25.07 15.30
CA GLN A 409 15.44 24.83 16.20
C GLN A 409 15.13 23.34 16.40
N LEU A 410 15.27 22.51 15.38
CA LEU A 410 15.12 21.06 15.48
C LEU A 410 16.23 20.45 16.34
N LYS A 411 17.48 20.92 16.19
CA LYS A 411 18.62 20.49 17.03
C LYS A 411 18.46 20.84 18.51
N THR A 412 17.88 22.01 18.81
CA THR A 412 17.64 22.46 20.19
C THR A 412 16.37 21.87 20.82
N SER A 413 15.50 21.27 19.99
CA SER A 413 14.22 20.70 20.40
C SER A 413 14.12 19.21 20.01
N ILE A 414 15.08 18.39 20.46
CA ILE A 414 15.02 16.95 20.26
C ILE A 414 13.67 16.42 20.80
N ALA A 415 12.86 15.89 19.87
CA ALA A 415 11.70 15.00 20.08
C ALA A 415 10.29 15.54 20.43
N LYS A 416 9.89 16.81 20.21
CA LYS A 416 8.49 17.23 20.57
C LYS A 416 7.76 18.27 19.68
N ILE A 417 8.24 18.58 18.47
CA ILE A 417 7.59 19.57 17.59
C ILE A 417 7.03 18.87 16.34
N SER A 418 5.71 18.91 16.16
CA SER A 418 5.04 18.46 14.92
C SER A 418 5.26 19.47 13.80
N ALA A 419 5.20 19.02 12.54
CA ALA A 419 5.23 19.88 11.35
C ALA A 419 4.22 21.05 11.44
N GLY A 420 3.03 20.79 12.03
CA GLY A 420 2.02 21.82 12.29
C GLY A 420 2.43 22.88 13.31
N ARG A 421 3.10 22.50 14.41
CA ARG A 421 3.63 23.45 15.41
C ARG A 421 4.75 24.29 14.83
N LEU A 422 5.61 23.69 14.01
CA LEU A 422 6.72 24.36 13.36
C LEU A 422 6.22 25.45 12.39
N CYS A 423 5.25 25.12 11.54
CA CYS A 423 4.70 26.06 10.56
C CYS A 423 3.87 27.20 11.18
N THR A 424 3.28 26.94 12.34
CA THR A 424 2.60 27.96 13.15
C THR A 424 3.58 28.89 13.87
N PHE A 425 4.75 28.38 14.25
CA PHE A 425 5.78 29.14 14.96
C PHE A 425 6.43 30.20 14.05
N ILE A 426 6.67 29.87 12.80
CA ILE A 426 7.27 30.76 11.79
C ILE A 426 6.24 31.64 11.05
N HIS A 427 4.98 31.62 11.47
CA HIS A 427 3.88 32.39 10.88
C HIS A 427 3.51 32.07 9.42
N LEU A 428 3.87 30.87 8.92
CA LEU A 428 3.41 30.38 7.60
C LEU A 428 2.04 29.68 7.67
N CYS A 429 1.65 29.22 8.87
CA CYS A 429 0.28 28.89 9.22
C CYS A 429 -0.23 29.92 10.23
N GLU A 430 -1.46 30.41 10.04
CA GLU A 430 -2.13 31.25 11.04
C GLU A 430 -2.42 30.45 12.31
N ARG A 431 -2.14 31.05 13.49
CA ARG A 431 -2.80 30.62 14.74
C ARG A 431 -4.25 31.08 14.66
N LYS A 432 -5.19 30.17 14.41
CA LYS A 432 -6.61 30.54 14.49
C LYS A 432 -6.94 30.94 15.93
N ARG A 433 -7.32 32.21 16.12
CA ARG A 433 -7.96 32.71 17.34
C ARG A 433 -9.42 32.26 17.33
N VAL A 434 -9.89 31.87 18.51
CA VAL A 434 -11.15 31.14 18.82
C VAL A 434 -12.37 31.68 18.11
#